data_AF-A0A817ZMN1-F1
#
_entry.id   AF-A0A817ZMN1-F1
#
_cell.length_a   1.000
_cell.length_b   1.000
_cell.length_c   1.000
_cell.angle_alpha   90.00
_cell.angle_beta   90.00
_cell.angle_gamma   90.00
#
_symmetry.space_group_name_H-M   'P 1'
#
loop_
_entity.id
_entity.type
_entity.pdbx_description
1 polymer ?
#
loop_
_entity_poly.entity_id
_entity_poly.type
_entity_poly.pdbx_seq_one_letter_code
_entity_poly.pdbx_strand_id
1 'polypeptide(L)'
;MASGNVPLIEDSITCVVCLQYFDDPRILPCSHTYCFKCIKQVASVKNGEFECPLQDGTKIDSNHIDSLPLNRVARDIIELHGTYRTR
;
A
#
# COMPACT_ATOMS: atom_id res chain seq x y z
N MET A 1 -22.24 23.18 1.60
CA MET A 1 -20.98 23.26 2.38
C MET A 1 -20.26 21.93 2.16
N ALA A 2 -19.39 21.84 1.15
CA ALA A 2 -18.52 20.69 1.02
C ALA A 2 -17.24 21.03 1.80
N SER A 3 -17.12 20.49 3.01
CA SER A 3 -15.83 20.47 3.70
C SER A 3 -14.92 19.59 2.85
N GLY A 4 -14.12 20.22 1.99
CA GLY A 4 -13.04 19.54 1.28
C GLY A 4 -12.05 19.05 2.32
N ASN A 5 -12.20 17.79 2.73
CA ASN A 5 -11.20 17.12 3.54
C ASN A 5 -9.99 16.91 2.62
N VAL A 6 -9.01 17.80 2.71
CA VAL A 6 -7.72 17.62 2.04
C VAL A 6 -7.08 16.42 2.72
N PRO A 7 -6.91 15.27 2.02
CA PRO A 7 -6.28 14.12 2.62
C PRO A 7 -4.90 14.54 3.12
N LEU A 8 -4.62 14.25 4.38
CA LEU A 8 -3.30 14.50 4.93
C LEU A 8 -2.30 13.65 4.14
N ILE A 9 -1.09 14.16 3.98
CA ILE A 9 0.00 13.44 3.28
C ILE A 9 0.20 12.06 3.91
N GLU A 10 -0.02 11.96 5.23
CA GLU A 10 0.03 10.71 6.01
C GLU A 10 -0.90 9.63 5.45
N ASP A 11 -2.17 9.94 5.14
CA ASP A 11 -3.11 8.99 4.52
C ASP A 11 -2.60 8.44 3.18
N SER A 12 -1.84 9.23 2.43
CA SER A 12 -1.30 8.84 1.12
C SER A 12 -0.08 7.92 1.20
N ILE A 13 0.53 7.80 2.39
CA ILE A 13 1.73 6.99 2.62
C ILE A 13 1.54 5.89 3.68
N THR A 14 0.31 5.69 4.15
CA THR A 14 -0.04 4.64 5.10
C THR A 14 -0.68 3.44 4.43
N CYS A 15 -0.32 2.24 4.89
CA CYS A 15 -0.94 1.00 4.47
C CYS A 15 -2.24 0.75 5.23
N VAL A 16 -3.35 0.59 4.52
CA VAL A 16 -4.66 0.29 5.13
C VAL A 16 -4.74 -1.09 5.79
N VAL A 17 -3.77 -1.98 5.56
CA VAL A 17 -3.74 -3.32 6.17
C VAL A 17 -3.08 -3.30 7.55
N CYS A 18 -1.91 -2.65 7.69
CA CYS A 18 -1.21 -2.58 8.98
C CYS A 18 -1.35 -1.23 9.68
N LEU A 19 -1.97 -0.23 9.04
CA LEU A 19 -2.17 1.13 9.53
C LEU A 19 -0.87 1.84 9.93
N GLN A 20 0.24 1.48 9.28
CA GLN A 20 1.56 2.10 9.44
C GLN A 20 2.03 2.66 8.09
N TYR A 21 3.12 3.45 8.08
CA TYR A 21 3.75 3.85 6.84
C TYR A 21 4.14 2.65 5.98
N PHE A 22 4.10 2.81 4.65
CA PHE A 22 4.45 1.71 3.78
C PHE A 22 5.89 1.24 4.00
N ASP A 23 6.03 -0.07 4.12
CA ASP A 23 7.29 -0.79 4.23
C ASP A 23 7.38 -1.74 3.02
N ASP A 24 8.34 -1.50 2.13
CA ASP A 24 8.39 -2.08 0.79
C ASP A 24 7.05 -1.92 0.02
N PRO A 25 6.65 -0.67 -0.33
CA PRO A 25 5.37 -0.39 -0.98
C PRO A 25 5.27 -1.05 -2.36
N ARG A 26 4.32 -1.97 -2.54
CA ARG A 26 4.01 -2.61 -3.81
C ARG A 26 2.71 -2.08 -4.38
N ILE A 27 2.71 -1.76 -5.67
CA ILE A 27 1.53 -1.29 -6.39
C ILE A 27 0.83 -2.46 -7.09
N LEU A 28 -0.47 -2.58 -6.88
CA LEU A 28 -1.32 -3.56 -7.55
C LEU A 28 -1.76 -3.06 -8.94
N PRO A 29 -2.30 -3.95 -9.80
CA PRO A 29 -2.93 -3.56 -11.06
C PRO A 29 -4.11 -2.57 -10.91
N CYS A 30 -4.78 -2.56 -9.75
CA CYS A 30 -5.78 -1.56 -9.39
C CYS A 30 -5.21 -0.22 -8.91
N SER A 31 -3.89 -0.02 -9.02
CA SER A 31 -3.15 1.17 -8.58
C SER A 31 -3.11 1.42 -7.06
N HIS A 32 -3.69 0.54 -6.24
CA HIS A 32 -3.57 0.63 -4.78
C HIS A 32 -2.22 0.08 -4.31
N THR A 33 -1.67 0.70 -3.26
CA THR A 33 -0.37 0.37 -2.70
C THR A 33 -0.50 -0.27 -1.33
N TYR A 34 0.30 -1.30 -1.05
CA TYR A 34 0.36 -1.99 0.24
C TYR A 34 1.80 -2.40 0.55
N CYS A 35 2.10 -2.66 1.83
CA CYS A 35 3.39 -3.26 2.19
C CYS A 35 3.49 -4.67 1.61
N PHE A 36 4.65 -5.05 1.07
CA PHE A 36 4.85 -6.40 0.54
C PHE A 36 4.53 -7.50 1.56
N LYS A 37 4.96 -7.30 2.82
CA LYS A 37 4.64 -8.21 3.94
C LYS A 37 3.14 -8.35 4.18
N CYS A 38 2.39 -7.25 4.04
CA CYS A 38 0.94 -7.26 4.25
C CYS A 38 0.23 -8.06 3.16
N ILE A 39 0.66 -7.91 1.91
CA ILE A 39 0.15 -8.69 0.78
C ILE A 39 0.39 -10.19 1.03
N LYS A 40 1.63 -10.57 1.37
CA LYS A 40 1.99 -11.96 1.68
C LYS A 40 1.24 -12.55 2.87
N GLN A 41 1.08 -11.78 3.94
CA GLN A 41 0.37 -12.24 5.13
C GLN A 41 -1.10 -12.51 4.84
N VAL A 42 -1.78 -11.58 4.16
CA VAL A 42 -3.18 -11.76 3.79
C VAL A 42 -3.35 -12.93 2.83
N ALA A 43 -2.47 -13.05 1.82
CA ALA A 43 -2.50 -14.18 0.89
C ALA A 43 -2.29 -15.53 1.60
N SER A 44 -1.42 -15.58 2.60
CA SER A 44 -1.17 -16.81 3.39
C SER A 44 -2.42 -17.29 4.12
N VAL A 45 -3.31 -16.38 4.53
CA VAL A 45 -4.59 -16.70 5.19
C VAL A 45 -5.70 -17.00 4.17
N LYS A 46 -5.67 -16.34 3.00
CA LYS A 46 -6.65 -16.49 1.91
C LYS A 46 -6.19 -17.48 0.83
N ASN A 47 -5.76 -18.68 1.22
CA ASN A 47 -5.46 -19.79 0.30
C ASN A 47 -4.43 -19.46 -0.81
N GLY A 48 -3.49 -18.55 -0.52
CA GLY A 48 -2.47 -18.09 -1.47
C GLY A 48 -2.90 -16.92 -2.36
N GLU A 49 -4.05 -16.30 -2.13
CA GLU A 49 -4.56 -15.19 -2.94
C GLU A 49 -4.70 -13.90 -2.13
N PHE A 50 -4.19 -12.79 -2.67
CA PHE A 50 -4.46 -11.46 -2.16
C PHE A 50 -5.60 -10.81 -2.94
N GLU A 51 -6.59 -10.30 -2.23
CA GLU A 51 -7.69 -9.51 -2.80
C GLU A 51 -7.60 -8.09 -2.28
N CYS A 52 -7.67 -7.11 -3.19
CA CYS A 52 -7.58 -5.70 -2.84
C CYS A 52 -8.76 -5.28 -1.95
N PRO A 53 -8.55 -4.84 -0.69
CA PRO A 53 -9.64 -4.41 0.19
C PRO A 53 -10.33 -3.11 -0.25
N LEU A 54 -9.67 -2.31 -1.09
CA LEU A 54 -10.17 -1.01 -1.56
C LEU A 54 -11.01 -1.10 -2.86
N GLN A 55 -10.99 -2.24 -3.53
CA GLN A 55 -11.68 -2.44 -4.81
C GLN A 55 -12.06 -3.91 -4.96
N ASP A 56 -13.32 -4.16 -5.29
CA ASP A 56 -13.78 -5.50 -5.65
C ASP A 56 -13.18 -5.97 -6.99
N GLY A 57 -12.77 -7.23 -7.06
CA GLY A 57 -12.36 -7.91 -8.29
C GLY A 57 -10.87 -7.90 -8.65
N THR A 58 -10.00 -7.19 -7.92
CA THR A 58 -8.53 -7.34 -8.12
C THR A 58 -7.97 -8.42 -7.21
N LYS A 59 -7.62 -9.56 -7.80
CA LYS A 59 -7.01 -10.71 -7.11
C LYS A 59 -5.63 -10.99 -7.67
N ILE A 60 -4.70 -11.32 -6.78
CA ILE A 60 -3.31 -11.64 -7.09
C ILE A 60 -2.98 -12.96 -6.41
N ASP A 61 -2.65 -14.00 -7.17
CA ASP A 61 -2.20 -15.26 -6.59
C ASP A 61 -0.74 -15.20 -6.15
N SER A 62 -0.35 -16.19 -5.37
CA SER A 62 0.96 -16.33 -4.74
C SER A 62 2.14 -16.25 -5.71
N ASN A 63 1.99 -16.64 -6.99
CA ASN A 63 3.07 -16.55 -7.98
C ASN A 63 3.31 -15.11 -8.45
N HIS A 64 2.26 -14.28 -8.46
CA HIS A 64 2.34 -12.91 -8.94
C HIS A 64 2.70 -11.92 -7.82
N ILE A 65 2.50 -12.27 -6.55
CA ILE A 65 2.82 -11.40 -5.40
C ILE A 65 4.30 -10.98 -5.41
N ASP A 66 5.23 -11.91 -5.62
CA ASP A 66 6.68 -11.63 -5.63
C ASP A 66 7.11 -10.75 -6.81
N SER A 67 6.33 -10.73 -7.89
CA SER A 67 6.61 -9.94 -9.10
C SER A 67 5.96 -8.56 -9.10
N LEU A 68 5.25 -8.18 -8.02
CA LEU A 68 4.61 -6.87 -7.96
C LEU A 68 5.65 -5.75 -7.98
N PRO A 69 5.45 -4.71 -8.81
CA PRO A 69 6.38 -3.60 -8.88
C PRO A 69 6.37 -2.77 -7.58
N LEU A 70 7.54 -2.24 -7.24
CA LEU A 70 7.69 -1.27 -6.16
C LEU A 70 7.07 0.07 -6.58
N ASN A 71 6.26 0.67 -5.72
CA ASN A 71 5.80 2.04 -5.89
C ASN A 71 6.91 3.01 -5.47
N ARG A 72 7.75 3.41 -6.44
CA ARG A 72 8.84 4.35 -6.21
C ARG A 72 8.35 5.70 -5.68
N VAL A 73 7.23 6.21 -6.21
CA VAL A 73 6.64 7.49 -5.77
C VAL A 73 6.26 7.43 -4.29
N ALA A 74 5.58 6.36 -3.86
CA ALA A 74 5.24 6.20 -2.44
C ALA A 74 6.50 6.14 -1.57
N ARG A 75 7.53 5.42 -2.00
CA ARG A 75 8.81 5.34 -1.28
C ARG A 75 9.49 6.71 -1.15
N ASP A 76 9.56 7.45 -2.24
CA ASP A 76 10.21 8.76 -2.27
C ASP A 76 9.47 9.77 -1.38
N ILE A 77 8.12 9.76 -1.38
CA ILE A 77 7.30 10.62 -0.49
C ILE A 77 7.53 10.25 0.98
N ILE A 78 7.63 8.97 1.32
CA ILE A 78 7.93 8.51 2.69
C ILE A 78 9.30 9.00 3.15
N GLU A 79 10.33 8.86 2.30
CA GLU A 79 11.67 9.37 2.59
C GLU A 79 11.65 10.88 2.82
N LEU A 80 11.00 11.64 1.94
CA LEU A 80 10.88 13.10 2.07
C LEU A 80 10.14 13.49 3.37
N HIS A 81 9.04 12.82 3.70
CA HIS A 81 8.29 13.10 4.92
C HIS A 81 9.11 12.80 6.19
N GLY A 82 9.90 11.73 6.19
CA GLY A 82 10.81 11.38 7.28
C GLY A 82 11.93 12.42 7.48
N THR A 83 12.47 12.97 6.39
CA THR A 83 13.50 14.02 6.46
C THR A 83 12.98 15.36 6.98
N TYR A 84 11.69 15.68 6.78
CA TYR A 84 11.10 16.94 7.20
C TYR A 84 10.60 16.94 8.66
N ARG A 85 10.25 15.78 9.23
CA ARG A 85 9.79 15.66 10.64
C ARG A 85 10.90 15.53 11.68
N THR A 86 12.14 15.26 11.27
CA THR A 86 13.32 15.17 12.17
C THR A 86 14.10 16.49 12.23
N ARG A 87 13.50 17.60 11.79
CA ARG A 87 14.05 18.95 11.90
C ARG A 87 13.10 19.87 12.64
#